data_AF-A0A399P3A1-F1
#
_entry.id   AF-A0A399P3A1-F1
#
_cell.length_a   1.000
_cell.length_b   1.000
_cell.length_c   1.000
_cell.angle_alpha   90.00
_cell.angle_beta   90.00
_cell.angle_gamma   90.00
#
_symmetry.space_group_name_H-M   'P 1'
#
loop_
_entity.id
_entity.type
_entity.pdbx_description
1 polymer ?
#
loop_
_entity_poly.entity_id
_entity_poly.type
_entity_poly.pdbx_seq_one_letter_code
_entity_poly.pdbx_strand_id
1 'polypeptide(L)'
;HAAHAEAARAVVRQLAAATPVDAVDEVTRMDLTRELELDVEMHEAGVHLSDLNVIASPAQGIREVFDISPTATVDDWEHVATRLGNVAGAVDGYVETLREGVRRGQVPAKRQIREVLGQVERQAAPDGFFRSFAQDARPDAGELPASLRQDLGARAEEARSAYVRL
;
A
#
# COMPACT_ATOMS: atom_id res chain seq x y z
N HIS A 1 -0.04 -7.12 -9.20
CA HIS A 1 1.27 -7.69 -9.58
C HIS A 1 1.41 -8.00 -11.08
N ALA A 2 0.59 -8.87 -11.68
CA ALA A 2 0.75 -9.22 -13.11
C ALA A 2 0.71 -8.03 -14.08
N ALA A 3 -0.25 -7.10 -13.90
CA ALA A 3 -0.33 -5.89 -14.72
C ALA A 3 0.91 -4.98 -14.57
N HIS A 4 1.50 -4.91 -13.37
CA HIS A 4 2.73 -4.15 -13.12
C HIS A 4 3.92 -4.81 -13.83
N ALA A 5 4.07 -6.13 -13.74
CA ALA A 5 5.12 -6.86 -14.46
C ALA A 5 4.98 -6.72 -15.98
N GLU A 6 3.77 -6.75 -16.54
CA GLU A 6 3.59 -6.52 -17.99
C GLU A 6 3.91 -5.08 -18.38
N ALA A 7 3.53 -4.09 -17.56
CA ALA A 7 3.92 -2.71 -17.79
C ALA A 7 5.46 -2.53 -17.77
N ALA A 8 6.15 -3.16 -16.80
CA ALA A 8 7.61 -3.16 -16.73
C ALA A 8 8.23 -3.77 -17.98
N ARG A 9 7.77 -4.96 -18.42
CA ARG A 9 8.23 -5.58 -19.68
C ARG A 9 7.99 -4.68 -20.89
N ALA A 10 6.86 -3.99 -20.95
CA ALA A 10 6.56 -3.08 -22.04
C ALA A 10 7.54 -1.91 -22.09
N VAL A 11 7.88 -1.33 -20.93
CA VAL A 11 8.85 -0.23 -20.84
C VAL A 11 10.26 -0.72 -21.17
N VAL A 12 10.69 -1.90 -20.70
CA VAL A 12 11.98 -2.50 -21.08
C VAL A 12 12.10 -2.64 -22.60
N ARG A 13 11.04 -3.09 -23.29
CA ARG A 13 11.02 -3.15 -24.77
C ARG A 13 11.16 -1.77 -25.42
N GLN A 14 10.57 -0.73 -24.83
CA GLN A 14 10.70 0.65 -25.32
C GLN A 14 12.12 1.18 -25.12
N LEU A 15 12.73 0.94 -23.95
CA LEU A 15 14.10 1.35 -23.64
C LEU A 15 15.12 0.66 -24.55
N ALA A 16 14.91 -0.62 -24.87
CA ALA A 16 15.76 -1.35 -25.81
C ALA A 16 15.72 -0.75 -27.24
N ALA A 17 14.59 -0.17 -27.64
CA ALA A 17 14.43 0.50 -28.93
C ALA A 17 14.84 1.99 -28.91
N ALA A 18 15.02 2.58 -27.73
CA ALA A 18 15.36 3.98 -27.57
C ALA A 18 16.83 4.25 -27.90
N THR A 19 17.07 5.32 -28.66
CA THR A 19 18.41 5.85 -28.94
C THR A 19 18.66 7.04 -28.00
N PRO A 20 19.61 6.95 -27.05
CA PRO A 20 19.98 8.07 -26.19
C PRO A 20 20.44 9.27 -27.01
N VAL A 21 20.01 10.49 -26.65
CA VAL A 21 20.46 11.72 -27.32
C VAL A 21 21.63 12.40 -26.61
N ASP A 22 21.83 12.09 -25.32
CA ASP A 22 22.92 12.61 -24.51
C ASP A 22 23.36 11.61 -23.41
N ALA A 23 24.34 12.01 -22.61
CA ALA A 23 24.88 11.18 -21.53
C ALA A 23 23.89 10.96 -20.37
N VAL A 24 22.89 11.85 -20.19
CA VAL A 24 21.86 11.67 -19.16
C VAL A 24 20.94 10.53 -19.59
N ASP A 25 20.51 10.52 -20.85
CA ASP A 25 19.71 9.43 -21.42
C ASP A 25 20.43 8.08 -21.39
N GLU A 26 21.75 8.06 -21.61
CA GLU A 26 22.54 6.82 -21.49
C GLU A 26 22.44 6.23 -20.09
N VAL A 27 22.58 7.07 -19.06
CA VAL A 27 22.47 6.66 -17.65
C VAL A 27 21.03 6.28 -17.32
N THR A 28 20.04 7.08 -17.70
CA THR A 28 18.62 6.79 -17.44
C THR A 28 18.20 5.49 -18.09
N ARG A 29 18.59 5.24 -19.35
CA ARG A 29 18.27 3.98 -20.03
C ARG A 29 18.92 2.80 -19.34
N MET A 30 20.19 2.91 -18.96
CA MET A 30 20.90 1.83 -18.26
C MET A 30 20.23 1.51 -16.91
N ASP A 31 20.01 2.51 -16.08
CA ASP A 31 19.51 2.34 -14.71
C ASP A 31 18.04 1.87 -14.69
N LEU A 32 17.17 2.54 -15.46
CA LEU A 32 15.76 2.18 -15.53
C LEU A 32 15.55 0.79 -16.14
N THR A 33 16.36 0.38 -17.12
CA THR A 33 16.29 -0.99 -17.67
C THR A 33 16.63 -2.01 -16.58
N ARG A 34 17.70 -1.78 -15.83
CA ARG A 34 18.15 -2.68 -14.76
C ARG A 34 17.09 -2.83 -13.66
N GLU A 35 16.51 -1.73 -13.20
CA GLU A 35 15.46 -1.75 -12.17
C GLU A 35 14.21 -2.51 -12.65
N LEU A 36 13.73 -2.24 -13.86
CA LEU A 36 12.52 -2.88 -14.39
C LEU A 36 12.74 -4.36 -14.74
N GLU A 37 13.93 -4.74 -15.19
CA GLU A 37 14.29 -6.15 -15.39
C GLU A 37 14.29 -6.89 -14.04
N LEU A 38 14.84 -6.28 -12.98
CA LEU A 38 14.79 -6.85 -11.63
C LEU A 38 13.36 -7.02 -11.12
N ASP A 39 12.49 -6.03 -11.32
CA ASP A 39 11.07 -6.12 -10.96
C ASP A 39 10.38 -7.31 -11.65
N VAL A 40 10.69 -7.53 -12.93
CA VAL A 40 10.18 -8.66 -13.70
C VAL A 40 10.71 -9.99 -13.16
N GLU A 41 12.01 -10.10 -12.89
CA GLU A 41 12.62 -11.31 -12.31
C GLU A 41 12.03 -11.63 -10.92
N MET A 42 11.85 -10.62 -10.07
CA MET A 42 11.23 -10.78 -8.75
C MET A 42 9.76 -11.22 -8.85
N HIS A 43 9.02 -10.72 -9.83
CA HIS A 43 7.65 -11.16 -10.09
C HIS A 43 7.61 -12.62 -10.54
N GLU A 44 8.47 -13.02 -11.48
CA GLU A 44 8.57 -14.40 -11.98
C GLU A 44 8.99 -15.39 -10.89
N ALA A 45 9.93 -14.97 -10.02
CA ALA A 45 10.33 -15.73 -8.85
C ALA A 45 9.23 -15.83 -7.77
N GLY A 46 8.16 -15.03 -7.88
CA GLY A 46 7.05 -15.01 -6.94
C GLY A 46 7.35 -14.32 -5.62
N VAL A 47 8.39 -13.47 -5.54
CA VAL A 47 8.82 -12.83 -4.27
C VAL A 47 7.66 -12.09 -3.57
N HIS A 48 6.81 -11.42 -4.35
CA HIS A 48 5.61 -10.72 -3.88
C HIS A 48 4.59 -11.61 -3.14
N LEU A 49 4.59 -12.93 -3.38
CA LEU A 49 3.63 -13.86 -2.77
C LEU A 49 3.92 -14.13 -1.29
N SER A 50 5.12 -13.81 -0.82
CA SER A 50 5.54 -13.94 0.58
C SER A 50 6.04 -12.63 1.18
N ASP A 51 5.72 -11.50 0.55
CA ASP A 51 6.12 -10.17 1.02
C ASP A 51 5.36 -9.78 2.30
N LEU A 52 5.93 -10.19 3.43
CA LEU A 52 5.47 -9.89 4.77
C LEU A 52 6.68 -9.83 5.69
N ASN A 53 6.96 -8.65 6.21
CA ASN A 53 8.06 -8.40 7.12
C ASN A 53 7.73 -7.26 8.10
N VAL A 54 8.56 -7.07 9.12
CA VAL A 54 8.28 -6.12 10.23
C VAL A 54 8.47 -4.63 9.91
N ILE A 55 9.03 -4.29 8.75
CA ILE A 55 9.48 -2.92 8.46
C ILE A 55 8.88 -2.31 7.19
N ALA A 56 8.77 -3.08 6.11
CA ALA A 56 8.36 -2.58 4.80
C ALA A 56 7.64 -3.69 4.03
N SER A 57 6.33 -3.82 4.27
CA SER A 57 5.43 -4.70 3.51
C SER A 57 4.04 -4.06 3.41
N PRO A 58 3.11 -4.61 2.59
CA PRO A 58 1.79 -4.03 2.42
C PRO A 58 0.99 -3.85 3.74
N ALA A 59 1.23 -4.70 4.74
CA ALA A 59 0.59 -4.59 6.06
C ALA A 59 0.83 -3.23 6.72
N GLN A 60 2.06 -2.70 6.62
CA GLN A 60 2.41 -1.38 7.14
C GLN A 60 2.07 -0.27 6.14
N GLY A 61 2.41 -0.47 4.86
CA GLY A 61 2.28 0.53 3.81
C GLY A 61 0.86 1.06 3.60
N ILE A 62 -0.15 0.19 3.72
CA ILE A 62 -1.57 0.58 3.60
C ILE A 62 -1.96 1.64 4.67
N ARG A 63 -1.37 1.58 5.86
CA ARG A 63 -1.61 2.55 6.94
C ARG A 63 -0.64 3.75 6.86
N GLU A 64 0.62 3.52 6.50
CA GLU A 64 1.65 4.56 6.42
C GLU A 64 1.32 5.67 5.42
N VAL A 65 0.56 5.36 4.38
CA VAL A 65 0.12 6.35 3.39
C VAL A 65 -0.69 7.50 4.02
N PHE A 66 -1.29 7.30 5.19
CA PHE A 66 -2.04 8.33 5.90
C PHE A 66 -1.14 9.33 6.63
N ASP A 67 0.08 8.96 7.02
CA ASP A 67 1.01 9.88 7.70
C ASP A 67 1.49 11.02 6.81
N ILE A 68 1.49 10.79 5.49
CA ILE A 68 1.90 11.75 4.47
C ILE A 68 0.70 12.35 3.73
N SER A 69 -0.52 12.02 4.14
CA SER A 69 -1.72 12.60 3.53
C SER A 69 -1.89 14.05 4.00
N PRO A 70 -2.14 15.00 3.08
CA PRO A 70 -2.58 16.34 3.47
C PRO A 70 -3.82 16.29 4.38
N THR A 71 -3.92 17.23 5.31
CA THR A 71 -5.04 17.36 6.27
C THR A 71 -5.42 18.82 6.55
N ALA A 72 -4.91 19.76 5.75
CA ALA A 72 -5.04 21.18 6.02
C ALA A 72 -6.46 21.71 5.70
N THR A 73 -7.10 21.14 4.69
CA THR A 73 -8.38 21.62 4.14
C THR A 73 -9.48 20.57 4.23
N VAL A 74 -10.74 20.99 4.06
CA VAL A 74 -11.88 20.05 3.98
C VAL A 74 -11.69 19.07 2.81
N ASP A 75 -11.25 19.54 1.65
CA ASP A 75 -10.99 18.71 0.47
C ASP A 75 -9.91 17.65 0.74
N ASP A 76 -8.88 17.98 1.52
CA ASP A 76 -7.87 16.99 1.96
C ASP A 76 -8.51 15.86 2.77
N TRP A 77 -9.43 16.21 3.68
CA TRP A 77 -10.17 15.24 4.48
C TRP A 77 -11.16 14.42 3.66
N GLU A 78 -11.72 14.94 2.56
CA GLU A 78 -12.52 14.17 1.60
C GLU A 78 -11.66 13.11 0.86
N HIS A 79 -10.42 13.46 0.49
CA HIS A 79 -9.47 12.49 -0.06
C HIS A 79 -9.08 11.43 0.97
N VAL A 80 -8.87 11.82 2.23
CA VAL A 80 -8.62 10.88 3.34
C VAL A 80 -9.80 9.92 3.52
N ALA A 81 -11.04 10.42 3.54
CA ALA A 81 -12.23 9.59 3.63
C ALA A 81 -12.30 8.59 2.45
N THR A 82 -12.05 9.07 1.23
CA THR A 82 -11.99 8.22 0.03
C THR A 82 -10.96 7.11 0.20
N ARG A 83 -9.77 7.45 0.71
CA ARG A 83 -8.69 6.49 0.94
C ARG A 83 -9.02 5.47 2.04
N LEU A 84 -9.63 5.90 3.15
CA LEU A 84 -10.12 5.00 4.20
C LEU A 84 -11.12 3.97 3.63
N GLY A 85 -12.03 4.42 2.76
CA GLY A 85 -13.00 3.53 2.10
C GLY A 85 -12.36 2.48 1.17
N ASN A 86 -11.12 2.69 0.72
CA ASN A 86 -10.39 1.75 -0.13
C ASN A 86 -9.53 0.75 0.67
N VAL A 87 -9.36 0.93 1.98
CA VAL A 87 -8.50 0.07 2.82
C VAL A 87 -8.98 -1.38 2.78
N ALA A 88 -10.30 -1.61 2.85
CA ALA A 88 -10.85 -2.97 2.84
C ALA A 88 -10.45 -3.74 1.57
N GLY A 89 -10.59 -3.12 0.40
CA GLY A 89 -10.19 -3.73 -0.87
C GLY A 89 -8.68 -3.95 -0.98
N ALA A 90 -7.87 -3.03 -0.45
CA ALA A 90 -6.41 -3.18 -0.42
C ALA A 90 -5.99 -4.38 0.46
N VAL A 91 -6.59 -4.52 1.64
CA VAL A 91 -6.35 -5.67 2.53
C VAL A 91 -6.82 -6.97 1.88
N ASP A 92 -8.01 -6.99 1.27
CA ASP A 92 -8.54 -8.20 0.63
C ASP A 92 -7.63 -8.70 -0.50
N GLY A 93 -7.11 -7.79 -1.34
CA GLY A 93 -6.15 -8.13 -2.39
C GLY A 93 -4.79 -8.62 -1.85
N TYR A 94 -4.33 -8.05 -0.73
CA TYR A 94 -3.10 -8.50 -0.08
C TYR A 94 -3.27 -9.91 0.53
N VAL A 95 -4.40 -10.17 1.21
CA VAL A 95 -4.74 -11.50 1.74
C VAL A 95 -4.84 -12.53 0.62
N GLU A 96 -5.45 -12.18 -0.52
CA GLU A 96 -5.49 -13.05 -1.70
C GLU A 96 -4.08 -13.39 -2.20
N THR A 97 -3.19 -12.39 -2.28
CA THR A 97 -1.79 -12.56 -2.69
C THR A 97 -1.03 -13.50 -1.76
N LEU A 98 -1.15 -13.33 -0.43
CA LEU A 98 -0.50 -14.21 0.55
C LEU A 98 -1.08 -15.63 0.53
N ARG A 99 -2.40 -15.77 0.34
CA ARG A 99 -3.05 -17.08 0.19
C ARG A 99 -2.53 -17.80 -1.06
N GLU A 100 -2.28 -17.07 -2.14
CA GLU A 100 -1.65 -17.66 -3.32
C GLU A 100 -0.22 -18.12 -3.03
N GLY A 101 0.57 -17.34 -2.29
CA GLY A 101 1.88 -17.77 -1.80
C GLY A 101 1.81 -19.07 -1.02
N VAL A 102 0.86 -19.18 -0.08
CA VAL A 102 0.62 -20.42 0.68
C VAL A 102 0.31 -21.60 -0.25
N ARG A 103 -0.55 -21.43 -1.27
CA ARG A 103 -0.86 -22.49 -2.25
C ARG A 103 0.37 -22.94 -3.04
N ARG A 104 1.30 -22.02 -3.32
CA ARG A 104 2.55 -22.29 -4.05
C ARG A 104 3.73 -22.70 -3.16
N GLY A 105 3.53 -22.81 -1.85
CA GLY A 105 4.60 -23.10 -0.90
C GLY A 105 5.58 -21.93 -0.66
N GLN A 106 5.24 -20.73 -1.13
CA GLN A 106 5.98 -19.50 -0.89
C GLN A 106 5.38 -18.77 0.30
N VAL A 107 5.87 -19.11 1.50
CA VAL A 107 5.33 -18.60 2.76
C VAL A 107 6.33 -17.72 3.50
N PRO A 108 5.88 -16.62 4.14
CA PRO A 108 6.75 -15.82 4.99
C PRO A 108 7.27 -16.63 6.18
N ALA A 109 8.41 -16.22 6.74
CA ALA A 109 8.94 -16.85 7.95
C ALA A 109 7.96 -16.66 9.12
N LYS A 110 7.69 -17.73 9.89
CA LYS A 110 6.76 -17.70 11.03
C LYS A 110 7.01 -16.56 12.03
N ARG A 111 8.27 -16.13 12.20
CA ARG A 111 8.61 -14.99 13.05
C ARG A 111 8.02 -13.67 12.52
N GLN A 112 8.12 -13.43 11.21
CA GLN A 112 7.60 -12.22 10.58
C GLN A 112 6.07 -12.16 10.71
N ILE A 113 5.40 -13.30 10.49
CA ILE A 113 3.94 -13.41 10.64
C ILE A 113 3.49 -13.01 12.04
N ARG A 114 4.16 -13.50 13.09
CA ARG A 114 3.79 -13.16 14.48
C ARG A 114 4.00 -11.69 14.81
N GLU A 115 5.11 -11.12 14.37
CA GLU A 115 5.41 -9.71 14.62
C GLU A 115 4.44 -8.78 13.88
N VAL A 116 4.15 -9.08 12.61
CA VAL A 116 3.18 -8.30 11.82
C VAL A 116 1.77 -8.45 12.37
N LEU A 117 1.36 -9.64 12.83
CA LEU A 117 0.08 -9.82 13.51
C LEU A 117 -0.06 -8.88 14.70
N GLY A 118 0.97 -8.80 15.57
CA GLY A 118 0.95 -7.88 16.69
C GLY A 118 0.91 -6.39 16.27
N GLN A 119 1.50 -6.04 15.13
CA GLN A 119 1.38 -4.68 14.58
C GLN A 119 -0.05 -4.40 14.09
N VAL A 120 -0.61 -5.29 13.27
CA VAL A 120 -1.97 -5.19 12.72
C VAL A 120 -3.02 -5.13 13.83
N GLU A 121 -2.88 -5.94 14.89
CA GLU A 121 -3.75 -5.90 16.07
C GLU A 121 -3.74 -4.53 16.76
N ARG A 122 -2.58 -3.90 16.90
CA ARG A 122 -2.48 -2.53 17.45
C ARG A 122 -3.15 -1.49 16.56
N GLN A 123 -3.00 -1.61 15.23
CA GLN A 123 -3.68 -0.71 14.30
C GLN A 123 -5.21 -0.89 14.33
N ALA A 124 -5.68 -2.12 14.53
CA ALA A 124 -7.09 -2.49 14.56
C ALA A 124 -7.75 -2.37 15.94
N ALA A 125 -6.99 -2.01 16.98
CA ALA A 125 -7.47 -1.89 18.35
C ALA A 125 -8.58 -0.83 18.44
N PRO A 126 -9.46 -0.89 19.47
CA PRO A 126 -10.49 0.11 19.68
C PRO A 126 -9.95 1.54 19.77
N ASP A 127 -8.76 1.73 20.32
CA ASP A 127 -7.98 2.97 20.42
C ASP A 127 -6.84 3.05 19.39
N GLY A 128 -6.86 2.15 18.40
CA GLY A 128 -5.86 2.06 17.34
C GLY A 128 -5.96 3.19 16.31
N PHE A 129 -5.00 3.19 15.38
CA PHE A 129 -4.79 4.29 14.44
C PHE A 129 -6.05 4.75 13.70
N PHE A 130 -6.79 3.83 13.05
CA PHE A 130 -7.90 4.23 12.18
C PHE A 130 -8.98 5.00 12.93
N ARG A 131 -9.33 4.56 14.15
CA ARG A 131 -10.33 5.25 14.97
C ARG A 131 -9.80 6.61 15.42
N SER A 132 -8.62 6.62 16.04
CA SER A 132 -8.04 7.84 16.60
C SER A 132 -7.83 8.89 15.51
N PHE A 133 -7.32 8.50 14.34
CA PHE A 133 -7.11 9.37 13.21
C PHE A 133 -8.40 10.03 12.69
N ALA A 134 -9.51 9.29 12.60
CA ALA A 134 -10.80 9.86 12.21
C ALA A 134 -11.46 10.70 13.31
N GLN A 135 -11.24 10.37 14.58
CA GLN A 135 -11.75 11.15 15.72
C GLN A 135 -11.05 12.50 15.85
N ASP A 136 -9.74 12.51 15.61
CA ASP A 136 -8.90 13.70 15.70
C ASP A 136 -8.93 14.54 14.40
N ALA A 137 -9.78 14.18 13.44
CA ALA A 137 -9.87 14.82 12.14
C ALA A 137 -10.23 16.31 12.25
N ARG A 138 -9.29 17.17 11.87
CA ARG A 138 -9.40 18.62 11.99
C ARG A 138 -8.61 19.33 10.89
N PRO A 139 -9.25 20.22 10.09
CA PRO A 139 -8.56 21.09 9.15
C PRO A 139 -7.88 22.24 9.90
N ASP A 140 -6.91 22.88 9.25
CA ASP A 140 -6.16 24.01 9.82
C ASP A 140 -7.08 25.22 10.09
N ALA A 141 -8.09 25.40 9.23
CA ALA A 141 -9.08 26.47 9.34
C ALA A 141 -10.51 25.92 9.25
N GLY A 142 -11.37 26.42 10.14
CA GLY A 142 -12.79 26.06 10.19
C GLY A 142 -13.05 24.70 10.83
N GLU A 143 -14.19 24.11 10.49
CA GLU A 143 -14.61 22.78 10.95
C GLU A 143 -14.97 21.90 9.76
N LEU A 144 -14.80 20.58 9.94
CA LEU A 144 -15.33 19.62 8.99
C LEU A 144 -16.87 19.62 9.00
N PRO A 145 -17.52 19.57 7.82
CA PRO A 145 -18.95 19.29 7.72
C PRO A 145 -19.32 18.04 8.53
N ALA A 146 -20.48 18.07 9.21
CA ALA A 146 -20.91 16.95 10.05
C ALA A 146 -21.05 15.64 9.24
N SER A 147 -21.47 15.73 7.98
CA SER A 147 -21.54 14.59 7.05
C SER A 147 -20.16 13.96 6.81
N LEU A 148 -19.13 14.77 6.59
CA LEU A 148 -17.77 14.29 6.37
C LEU A 148 -17.16 13.67 7.65
N ARG A 149 -17.41 14.26 8.82
CA ARG A 149 -17.02 13.65 10.11
C ARG A 149 -17.65 12.27 10.31
N GLN A 150 -18.93 12.14 9.99
CA GLN A 150 -19.63 10.87 10.08
C GLN A 150 -19.07 9.84 9.07
N ASP A 151 -18.80 10.26 7.83
CA ASP A 151 -18.23 9.40 6.78
C ASP A 151 -16.82 8.91 7.16
N LEU A 152 -15.95 9.80 7.65
CA LEU A 152 -14.63 9.45 8.17
C LEU A 152 -14.72 8.40 9.28
N GLY A 153 -15.63 8.59 10.25
CA GLY A 153 -15.83 7.64 11.34
C GLY A 153 -16.31 6.26 10.86
N ALA A 154 -17.24 6.22 9.92
CA ALA A 154 -17.75 4.98 9.34
C ALA A 154 -16.64 4.22 8.57
N ARG A 155 -15.93 4.92 7.69
CA ARG A 155 -14.86 4.31 6.88
C ARG A 155 -13.64 3.90 7.70
N ALA A 156 -13.34 4.63 8.77
CA ALA A 156 -12.34 4.21 9.73
C ALA A 156 -12.70 2.89 10.42
N GLU A 157 -13.98 2.67 10.75
CA GLU A 157 -14.44 1.41 11.33
C GLU A 157 -14.35 0.26 10.32
N GLU A 158 -14.65 0.52 9.05
CA GLU A 158 -14.47 -0.45 7.96
C GLU A 158 -12.99 -0.79 7.75
N ALA A 159 -12.10 0.21 7.70
CA ALA A 159 -10.66 0.03 7.61
C ALA A 159 -10.10 -0.78 8.79
N ARG A 160 -10.54 -0.45 10.02
CA ARG A 160 -10.21 -1.21 11.23
C ARG A 160 -10.66 -2.67 11.11
N SER A 161 -11.90 -2.90 10.70
CA SER A 161 -12.47 -4.24 10.52
C SER A 161 -11.75 -5.03 9.43
N ALA A 162 -11.25 -4.36 8.38
CA ALA A 162 -10.42 -4.99 7.37
C ALA A 162 -9.10 -5.50 7.96
N TYR A 163 -8.41 -4.67 8.75
CA TYR A 163 -7.17 -5.08 9.43
C TYR A 163 -7.38 -6.26 10.40
N VAL A 164 -8.54 -6.38 11.06
CA VAL A 164 -8.86 -7.57 11.89
C VAL A 164 -8.87 -8.88 11.08
N ARG A 165 -9.13 -8.82 9.76
CA ARG A 165 -9.17 -10.00 8.88
C ARG A 165 -7.80 -10.38 8.30
N LEU A 166 -6.80 -9.52 8.43
CA LEU A 166 -5.43 -9.71 7.92
C LEU A 166 -4.61 -10.60 8.87
#